data_AF-A0A7Y2AX65-F1
#
_entry.id   AF-A0A7Y2AX65-F1
#
_cell.length_a   1.000
_cell.length_b   1.000
_cell.length_c   1.000
_cell.angle_alpha   90.00
_cell.angle_beta   90.00
_cell.angle_gamma   90.00
#
_symmetry.space_group_name_H-M   'P 1'
#
loop_
_entity.id
_entity.type
_entity.pdbx_description
1 polymer ?
#
loop_
_entity_poly.entity_id
_entity_poly.type
_entity_poly.pdbx_seq_one_letter_code
_entity_poly.pdbx_strand_id
1 'polypeptide(L)' 'MNQDVSTSNQHVRVPVFQRILDNPFLLLFIGVVMPAVFYIIWGVMEIVTIPVAKP' A
#
# COMPACT_ATOMS: atom_id res chain seq x y z
N MET A 1 18.74 -0.93 50.00
CA MET A 1 17.48 -1.09 49.23
C MET A 1 17.33 0.18 48.40
N ASN A 2 18.02 0.24 47.25
CA ASN A 2 18.11 1.44 46.43
C ASN A 2 17.16 1.28 45.24
N GLN A 3 16.23 2.23 45.17
CA GLN A 3 15.22 2.34 44.15
C GLN A 3 15.85 2.96 42.89
N ASP A 4 16.37 2.13 42.00
CA ASP A 4 16.73 2.56 40.65
C ASP A 4 16.15 1.56 39.65
N VAL A 5 14.86 1.29 39.81
CA VAL A 5 14.05 0.67 38.76
C VAL A 5 13.81 1.76 37.72
N SER A 6 14.85 2.10 36.96
CA SER A 6 14.73 2.91 35.75
C SER A 6 13.85 2.13 34.78
N THR A 7 12.55 2.32 34.95
CA THR A 7 11.50 1.81 34.08
C THR A 7 11.57 2.64 32.82
N SER A 8 12.63 2.46 32.04
CA SER A 8 12.76 3.00 30.70
C SER A 8 11.76 2.23 29.85
N ASN A 9 10.52 2.71 29.89
CA ASN A 9 9.46 2.39 28.98
C ASN A 9 9.92 2.88 27.59
N GLN A 10 10.87 2.17 27.00
CA GLN A 10 11.30 2.31 25.62
C GLN A 10 10.14 1.79 24.79
N HIS A 11 9.09 2.60 24.65
CA HIS A 11 8.10 2.45 23.61
C HIS A 11 8.84 2.66 22.29
N VAL A 12 9.49 1.60 21.80
CA VAL A 12 10.08 1.56 20.48
C VAL A 12 8.93 1.82 19.52
N ARG A 13 8.88 3.04 18.99
CA ARG A 13 7.83 3.47 18.06
C ARG A 13 7.93 2.57 16.85
N VAL A 14 6.95 1.67 16.70
CA VAL A 14 6.89 0.76 15.55
C VAL A 14 6.93 1.61 14.27
N PRO A 15 7.93 1.40 13.39
CA PRO A 15 8.06 2.12 12.14
C PRO A 15 6.78 1.98 11.31
N VAL A 16 6.35 3.06 10.68
CA VAL A 16 5.10 3.10 9.88
C VAL A 16 5.13 2.08 8.75
N PHE A 17 6.30 1.89 8.13
CA PHE A 17 6.49 0.91 7.07
C PHE A 17 6.27 -0.54 7.56
N GLN A 18 6.66 -0.82 8.80
CA GLN A 18 6.44 -2.13 9.41
C GLN A 18 4.96 -2.41 9.59
N ARG A 19 4.18 -1.44 10.08
CA ARG A 19 2.72 -1.56 10.17
C ARG A 19 2.02 -1.75 8.83
N ILE A 20 2.57 -1.21 7.74
CA ILE A 20 2.03 -1.42 6.39
C ILE A 20 2.28 -2.87 5.94
N LEU A 21 3.47 -3.41 6.21
CA LEU A 21 3.85 -4.78 5.86
C LEU A 21 3.26 -5.86 6.79
N ASP A 22 2.96 -5.51 8.05
CA ASP A 22 2.41 -6.41 9.06
C ASP A 22 0.89 -6.64 8.88
N ASN A 23 0.22 -5.85 8.03
CA ASN A 23 -1.21 -5.98 7.76
C ASN A 23 -1.46 -6.77 6.46
N PRO A 24 -1.83 -8.07 6.53
CA PRO A 24 -1.98 -8.91 5.35
C PRO A 24 -3.06 -8.41 4.38
N PHE A 25 -4.14 -7.79 4.87
CA PHE A 25 -5.17 -7.18 4.03
C PHE A 25 -4.68 -5.95 3.28
N LEU A 26 -3.78 -5.16 3.89
CA LEU A 26 -3.20 -3.98 3.25
C LEU A 26 -2.25 -4.39 2.12
N LEU A 27 -1.46 -5.46 2.37
CA LEU A 27 -0.63 -6.11 1.36
C LEU A 27 -1.45 -6.68 0.21
N LEU A 28 -2.55 -7.37 0.53
CA LEU A 28 -3.47 -7.92 -0.47
C LEU A 28 -4.11 -6.80 -1.28
N PHE A 29 -4.56 -5.72 -0.63
CA PHE A 29 -5.14 -4.57 -1.28
C PHE A 29 -4.15 -3.96 -2.28
N ILE A 30 -2.93 -3.65 -1.87
CA ILE A 30 -1.89 -3.13 -2.78
C ILE A 30 -1.59 -4.13 -3.90
N GLY A 31 -1.53 -5.43 -3.59
CA GLY A 31 -1.27 -6.49 -4.56
C GLY A 31 -2.33 -6.64 -5.64
N VAL A 32 -3.60 -6.40 -5.33
CA VAL A 32 -4.71 -6.47 -6.30
C VAL A 32 -4.98 -5.12 -6.97
N VAL A 33 -4.90 -4.03 -6.21
CA VAL A 33 -5.19 -2.68 -6.69
C VAL A 33 -4.14 -2.21 -7.68
N MET A 34 -2.86 -2.52 -7.46
CA MET A 34 -1.80 -2.17 -8.41
C MET A 34 -2.11 -2.69 -9.82
N PRO A 35 -2.18 -4.02 -10.09
CA PRO A 35 -2.46 -4.52 -11.42
C PRO A 35 -3.83 -4.08 -11.95
N ALA A 36 -4.84 -3.94 -11.10
CA ALA A 36 -6.16 -3.47 -11.52
C ALA A 36 -6.11 -2.05 -12.08
N VAL A 37 -5.49 -1.10 -11.36
CA VAL A 37 -5.34 0.29 -11.82
C VAL A 37 -4.50 0.36 -13.08
N PHE A 38 -3.39 -0.39 -13.15
CA PHE A 38 -2.58 -0.49 -14.36
C PHE A 38 -3.39 -0.98 -15.57
N TYR A 39 -4.18 -2.05 -15.40
CA TYR A 39 -5.02 -2.58 -16.48
C TYR A 39 -6.13 -1.60 -16.89
N ILE A 40 -6.73 -0.88 -15.94
CA ILE A 40 -7.74 0.14 -16.26
C ILE A 40 -7.13 1.26 -17.07
N ILE A 41 -5.99 1.81 -16.63
CA ILE A 41 -5.31 2.90 -17.34
C ILE A 41 -4.92 2.44 -18.74
N TRP A 42 -4.33 1.23 -18.86
CA TRP A 42 -4.02 0.66 -20.16
C TRP A 42 -5.27 0.54 -21.02
N GLY A 43 -6.32 -0.12 -20.54
CA GLY A 43 -7.55 -0.34 -21.30
C GLY A 43 -8.21 0.97 -21.74
N VAL A 44 -8.20 2.00 -20.90
CA VAL A 44 -8.70 3.33 -21.27
C VAL A 44 -7.85 3.97 -22.36
N MET A 45 -6.51 3.90 -22.24
CA MET A 45 -5.62 4.38 -23.29
C MET A 45 -5.88 3.64 -24.61
N GLU A 46 -6.02 2.32 -24.59
CA GLU A 46 -6.34 1.51 -25.77
C GLU A 46 -7.63 2.00 -26.44
N ILE A 47 -8.72 2.13 -25.67
CA ILE A 47 -10.04 2.55 -26.19
C ILE A 47 -9.99 3.94 -26.81
N VAL A 48 -9.31 4.91 -26.17
CA VAL A 48 -9.21 6.29 -26.68
C VAL A 48 -8.39 6.37 -27.97
N THR A 49 -7.44 5.45 -28.16
CA THR A 49 -6.57 5.42 -29.34
C THR A 49 -7.19 4.69 -30.52
N ILE A 50 -8.27 3.92 -30.32
CA ILE A 50 -8.99 3.25 -31.41
C ILE A 50 -9.68 4.32 -32.28
N PRO A 51 -9.31 4.45 -33.56
CA PRO A 51 -9.95 5.39 -34.45
C PRO A 51 -11.39 4.92 -34.72
N VAL A 52 -12.36 5.73 -34.30
CA VAL A 52 -13.78 5.48 -34.59
C VAL A 52 -13.99 5.65 -36.09
N ALA A 53 -14.28 4.56 -36.80
CA ALA A 53 -14.53 4.59 -38.24
C ALA A 53 -15.63 5.62 -38.55
N LYS A 54 -15.28 6.60 -39.38
CA LYS A 54 -16.22 7.64 -39.82
C LYS A 54 -17.22 6.99 -40.80
N PRO A 55 -18.53 7.31 -40.70
CA PRO A 55 -19.55 6.78 -41.61
C PRO A 55 -19.28 7.15 -43.07
#